data_AF-A0ABD4S6Z1-F1
#
_entry.id   AF-A0ABD4S6Z1-F1
#
_cell.length_a   1.000
_cell.length_b   1.000
_cell.length_c   1.000
_cell.angle_alpha   90.00
_cell.angle_beta   90.00
_cell.angle_gamma   90.00
#
_symmetry.space_group_name_H-M   'P 1'
#
loop_
_entity.id
_entity.type
_entity.pdbx_description
1 polymer ?
#
loop_
_entity_poly.entity_id
_entity_poly.type
_entity_poly.pdbx_seq_one_letter_code
_entity_poly.pdbx_strand_id
1 'polypeptide(L)'
;MRTLDDRNRLFEEHMNLMRFVIKKYYAFFLLEHPYLKEDLFQEGAIGMWKATKYYDEERGSFATIAKVCILGQLSKFLNRYVKKHYRNDVDSIEKSIYKKTDGEELKIKDFLRIDSNIENIYEIEDFIKRSDIKDIQTIVEFKKQGYTQKEIAEMMKINRVTISNRIKKLKETMEDNQYEF
;
A
#
# COMPACT_ATOMS: atom_id res chain seq x y z
N MET A 1 16.51 2.81 -45.24
CA MET A 1 16.38 2.69 -43.76
C MET A 1 17.74 3.08 -43.19
N ARG A 2 17.82 4.00 -42.20
CA ARG A 2 19.11 4.45 -41.62
C ARG A 2 19.89 3.27 -41.05
N THR A 3 21.23 3.32 -41.13
CA THR A 3 22.10 2.29 -40.56
C THR A 3 21.98 2.27 -39.02
N LEU A 4 22.46 1.21 -38.37
CA LEU A 4 22.48 1.14 -36.92
C LEU A 4 23.39 2.22 -36.32
N ASP A 5 24.54 2.45 -36.94
CA ASP A 5 25.53 3.43 -36.48
C ASP A 5 25.00 4.87 -36.57
N ASP A 6 24.30 5.22 -37.66
CA ASP A 6 23.67 6.55 -37.78
C ASP A 6 22.61 6.77 -36.69
N ARG A 7 21.87 5.71 -36.34
CA ARG A 7 20.82 5.78 -35.31
C ARG A 7 21.42 5.91 -33.92
N ASN A 8 22.50 5.19 -33.64
CA ASN A 8 23.25 5.31 -32.38
C ASN A 8 23.79 6.73 -32.23
N ARG A 9 24.44 7.26 -33.28
CA ARG A 9 24.95 8.62 -33.30
C ARG A 9 23.86 9.66 -33.00
N LEU A 10 22.73 9.61 -33.71
CA LEU A 10 21.61 10.53 -33.49
C LEU A 10 21.06 10.43 -32.06
N PHE A 11 20.98 9.22 -31.52
CA PHE A 11 20.50 8.99 -30.17
C PHE A 11 21.44 9.62 -29.13
N GLU A 12 22.73 9.32 -29.20
CA GLU A 12 23.76 9.78 -28.26
C GLU A 12 23.91 11.30 -28.26
N GLU A 13 23.97 11.92 -29.45
CA GLU A 13 24.08 13.38 -29.61
C GLU A 13 22.91 14.14 -28.96
N HIS A 14 21.74 13.50 -28.83
CA HIS A 14 20.51 14.14 -28.36
C HIS A 14 20.05 13.66 -26.98
N MET A 15 20.85 12.87 -26.25
CA MET A 15 20.49 12.43 -24.89
C MET A 15 20.15 13.60 -23.94
N ASN A 16 20.83 14.74 -24.10
CA ASN A 16 20.55 15.95 -23.31
C ASN A 16 19.18 16.57 -23.62
N LEU A 17 18.71 16.47 -24.87
CA LEU A 17 17.35 16.88 -25.24
C LEU A 17 16.32 16.05 -24.48
N MET A 18 16.52 14.74 -24.34
CA MET A 18 15.62 13.88 -23.57
C MET A 18 15.50 14.35 -22.12
N ARG A 19 16.66 14.56 -21.46
CA ARG A 19 16.72 15.06 -20.08
C ARG A 19 16.00 16.39 -19.94
N PHE A 20 16.21 17.30 -20.90
CA PHE A 20 15.54 18.59 -20.95
C PHE A 20 14.02 18.45 -21.10
N VAL A 21 13.54 17.63 -22.04
CA VAL A 21 12.10 17.41 -22.27
C VAL A 21 11.43 16.85 -21.02
N ILE A 22 12.03 15.81 -20.40
CA ILE A 22 11.51 15.22 -19.17
C ILE A 22 11.44 16.27 -18.06
N LYS A 23 12.53 17.00 -17.81
CA LYS A 23 12.57 18.05 -16.79
C LYS A 23 11.57 19.18 -17.06
N LYS A 24 11.40 19.58 -18.33
CA LYS A 24 10.52 20.69 -18.70
C LYS A 24 9.04 20.37 -18.54
N TYR A 25 8.62 19.17 -18.93
CA TYR A 25 7.20 18.81 -19.01
C TYR A 25 6.71 17.93 -17.86
N TYR A 26 7.62 17.24 -17.17
CA TYR A 26 7.27 16.24 -16.14
C TYR A 26 7.99 16.48 -14.81
N ALA A 27 8.52 17.68 -14.54
CA ALA A 27 9.15 18.00 -13.25
C ALA A 27 8.19 17.81 -12.07
N PHE A 28 6.94 18.28 -12.19
CA PHE A 28 5.94 18.14 -11.13
C PHE A 28 5.60 16.66 -10.89
N PHE A 29 5.38 15.90 -11.96
CA PHE A 29 5.15 14.45 -11.86
C PHE A 29 6.31 13.72 -11.16
N LEU A 30 7.56 14.09 -11.47
CA LEU A 30 8.73 13.50 -10.80
C LEU A 30 8.87 13.92 -9.33
N LEU A 31 8.30 15.06 -8.94
CA LEU A 31 8.26 15.48 -7.54
C LEU A 31 7.26 14.62 -6.74
N GLU A 32 6.10 14.33 -7.32
CA GLU A 32 5.08 13.47 -6.71
C GLU A 32 5.46 11.98 -6.76
N HIS A 33 6.16 11.55 -7.81
CA HIS A 33 6.54 10.16 -8.05
C HIS A 33 8.05 10.01 -8.29
N PRO A 34 8.90 10.31 -7.29
CA PRO A 34 10.35 10.27 -7.44
C PRO A 34 10.87 8.86 -7.79
N TYR A 35 10.15 7.82 -7.36
CA TYR A 35 10.46 6.42 -7.66
C TYR A 35 10.25 6.03 -9.13
N LEU A 36 9.48 6.80 -9.92
CA LEU A 36 9.27 6.54 -11.36
C LEU A 36 10.28 7.27 -12.26
N LYS A 37 11.31 7.90 -11.68
CA LYS A 37 12.29 8.68 -12.44
C LYS A 37 13.03 7.84 -13.48
N GLU A 38 13.44 6.63 -13.12
CA GLU A 38 14.16 5.74 -14.03
C GLU A 38 13.25 5.22 -15.15
N ASP A 39 12.02 4.80 -14.81
CA ASP A 39 11.03 4.36 -15.79
C ASP A 39 10.72 5.46 -16.81
N LEU A 40 10.53 6.69 -16.32
CA LEU A 40 10.26 7.85 -17.18
C LEU A 40 11.43 8.13 -18.13
N PHE A 41 12.67 7.94 -17.67
CA PHE A 41 13.85 8.10 -18.51
C PHE A 41 13.94 7.00 -19.57
N GLN A 42 13.69 5.74 -19.20
CA GLN A 42 13.70 4.60 -20.11
C GLN A 42 12.59 4.73 -21.18
N GLU A 43 11.38 5.14 -20.79
CA GLU A 43 10.29 5.42 -21.73
C GLU A 43 10.62 6.59 -22.66
N GLY A 44 11.27 7.64 -22.15
CA GLY A 44 11.82 8.73 -22.95
C GLY A 44 12.85 8.23 -23.98
N ALA A 45 13.74 7.33 -23.57
CA ALA A 45 14.73 6.70 -24.45
C ALA A 45 14.08 5.86 -25.55
N ILE A 46 13.03 5.08 -25.24
CA ILE A 46 12.25 4.34 -26.24
C ILE A 46 11.62 5.30 -27.25
N GLY A 47 11.05 6.42 -26.78
CA GLY A 47 10.48 7.47 -27.64
C GLY A 47 11.52 8.06 -28.59
N MET A 48 12.71 8.41 -28.08
CA MET A 48 13.80 8.94 -28.88
C MET A 48 14.35 7.90 -29.87
N TRP A 49 14.52 6.65 -29.45
CA TRP A 49 14.98 5.57 -30.33
C TRP A 49 14.01 5.35 -31.50
N LYS A 50 12.70 5.44 -31.26
CA LYS A 50 11.69 5.43 -32.33
C LYS A 50 11.88 6.61 -33.29
N ALA A 51 12.19 7.80 -32.77
CA ALA A 51 12.48 8.96 -33.62
C ALA A 51 13.67 8.70 -34.55
N THR A 52 14.75 8.06 -34.08
CA THR A 52 15.92 7.72 -34.95
C THR A 52 15.52 6.86 -36.16
N LYS A 53 14.52 5.98 -35.99
CA LYS A 53 14.06 5.07 -37.04
C LYS A 53 13.23 5.77 -38.11
N TYR A 54 12.42 6.75 -37.72
CA TYR A 54 11.48 7.44 -38.61
C TYR A 54 11.90 8.88 -38.94
N TYR A 55 13.12 9.27 -38.57
CA TYR A 55 13.62 10.61 -38.81
C TYR A 55 13.84 10.86 -40.31
N ASP A 56 13.23 11.93 -40.79
CA ASP A 56 13.26 12.43 -42.15
C ASP A 56 13.70 13.90 -42.11
N GLU A 57 14.81 14.19 -42.79
CA GLU A 57 15.46 15.50 -42.77
C GLU A 57 14.62 16.58 -43.48
N GLU A 58 13.77 16.18 -44.42
CA GLU A 58 12.84 17.09 -45.11
C GLU A 58 11.72 17.58 -44.19
N ARG A 59 11.44 16.85 -43.10
CA ARG A 59 10.36 17.18 -42.14
C ARG A 59 10.82 18.06 -40.98
N GLY A 60 12.11 18.39 -40.91
CA GLY A 60 12.68 19.33 -39.93
C GLY A 60 13.85 18.74 -39.13
N SER A 61 14.20 19.41 -38.03
CA SER A 61 15.32 18.97 -37.18
C SER A 61 14.97 17.69 -36.42
N PHE A 62 15.97 16.84 -36.18
CA PHE A 62 15.82 15.64 -35.35
C PHE A 62 15.25 16.00 -33.96
N ALA A 63 15.72 17.10 -33.37
CA ALA A 63 15.24 17.56 -32.06
C ALA A 63 13.73 17.80 -32.03
N THR A 64 13.17 18.38 -33.09
CA THR A 64 11.72 18.62 -33.21
C THR A 64 10.95 17.31 -33.23
N ILE A 65 11.40 16.34 -34.04
CA ILE A 65 10.73 15.04 -34.19
C ILE A 65 10.90 14.18 -32.94
N ALA A 66 12.11 14.12 -32.39
CA ALA A 66 12.43 13.41 -31.16
C ALA A 66 11.58 13.90 -30.00
N LYS A 67 11.41 15.22 -29.83
CA LYS A 67 10.53 15.79 -28.80
C LYS A 67 9.11 15.25 -28.91
N VAL A 68 8.52 15.20 -30.11
CA VAL A 68 7.17 14.68 -30.32
C VAL A 68 7.09 13.20 -29.94
N CYS A 69 8.06 12.39 -30.36
CA CYS A 69 8.08 10.96 -30.03
C CYS A 69 8.29 10.70 -28.53
N ILE A 70 9.16 11.46 -27.86
CA ILE A 70 9.38 11.38 -26.41
C ILE A 70 8.08 11.71 -25.68
N LEU A 71 7.46 12.86 -25.96
CA LEU A 71 6.21 13.28 -25.32
C LEU A 71 5.08 12.26 -25.55
N GLY A 72 4.99 11.72 -26.77
CA GLY A 72 4.00 10.69 -27.09
C GLY A 72 4.22 9.38 -26.32
N GLN A 73 5.47 8.96 -26.15
CA GLN A 73 5.80 7.75 -25.39
C GLN A 73 5.56 7.94 -23.89
N LEU A 74 6.00 9.07 -23.32
CA LEU A 74 5.76 9.43 -21.92
C LEU A 74 4.26 9.55 -21.61
N SER A 75 3.47 10.18 -22.50
CA SER A 75 2.02 10.25 -22.35
C SER A 75 1.37 8.86 -22.33
N LYS A 76 1.83 7.92 -23.17
CA LYS A 76 1.33 6.54 -23.14
C LYS A 76 1.68 5.82 -21.84
N PHE A 77 2.92 5.98 -21.37
CA PHE A 77 3.38 5.41 -20.10
C PHE A 77 2.49 5.89 -18.94
N LEU A 78 2.27 7.19 -18.82
CA LEU A 78 1.44 7.76 -17.76
C LEU A 78 -0.01 7.30 -17.83
N ASN A 79 -0.61 7.36 -19.02
CA ASN A 79 -2.04 7.06 -19.18
C ASN A 79 -2.37 5.56 -19.13
N ARG A 80 -1.41 4.67 -19.43
CA ARG A 80 -1.66 3.21 -19.48
C ARG A 80 -1.05 2.46 -18.32
N TYR A 81 0.20 2.76 -17.97
CA TYR A 81 0.92 2.05 -16.92
C TYR A 81 0.68 2.72 -15.57
N VAL A 82 1.03 4.01 -15.45
CA VAL A 82 0.96 4.71 -14.17
C VAL A 82 -0.48 4.76 -13.66
N LYS A 83 -1.43 5.19 -14.50
CA LYS A 83 -2.85 5.21 -14.13
C LYS A 83 -3.42 3.83 -13.74
N LYS A 84 -2.86 2.72 -14.22
CA LYS A 84 -3.34 1.37 -13.91
C LYS A 84 -2.76 0.83 -12.61
N HIS A 85 -1.46 1.08 -12.39
CA HIS A 85 -0.66 0.47 -11.33
C HIS A 85 -0.44 1.39 -10.11
N TYR A 86 -0.55 2.70 -10.28
CA TYR A 86 -0.39 3.71 -9.25
C TYR A 86 -1.66 4.57 -9.20
N ARG A 87 -2.78 3.92 -8.89
CA ARG A 87 -4.05 4.63 -8.78
C ARG A 87 -4.08 5.41 -7.46
N ASN A 88 -4.63 6.61 -7.51
CA ASN A 88 -4.73 7.48 -6.33
C ASN A 88 -5.75 6.98 -5.29
N ASP A 89 -6.58 5.98 -5.64
CA ASP A 89 -7.55 5.33 -4.75
C ASP A 89 -7.01 4.06 -4.08
N VAL A 90 -5.73 3.73 -4.27
CA VAL A 90 -5.09 2.54 -3.71
C VAL A 90 -3.92 2.95 -2.84
N ASP A 91 -3.96 2.56 -1.57
CA ASP A 91 -2.86 2.72 -0.62
C ASP A 91 -2.16 1.38 -0.38
N SER A 92 -0.86 1.46 -0.09
CA SER A 92 -0.09 0.30 0.37
C SER A 92 -0.59 -0.13 1.74
N ILE A 93 -0.78 -1.44 1.92
CA ILE A 93 -1.07 -2.05 3.22
C ILE A 93 0.05 -1.74 4.25
N GLU A 94 1.28 -1.51 3.78
CA GLU A 94 2.42 -1.13 4.62
C GLU A 94 2.51 0.38 4.91
N LYS A 95 1.57 1.19 4.41
CA LYS A 95 1.54 2.64 4.67
C LYS A 95 1.31 2.89 6.16
N SER A 96 2.24 3.61 6.79
CA SER A 96 2.08 4.10 8.17
C SER A 96 0.96 5.15 8.19
N ILE A 97 -0.06 4.92 9.04
CA ILE A 97 -1.15 5.87 9.27
C ILE A 97 -0.98 6.65 10.57
N TYR A 98 -0.17 6.16 11.50
CA TYR A 98 0.10 6.84 12.75
C TYR A 98 1.52 6.50 13.24
N LYS A 99 2.27 7.51 13.69
CA LYS A 99 3.55 7.32 14.38
C LYS A 99 3.37 7.66 15.85
N LYS A 100 3.63 6.71 16.73
CA LYS A 100 3.68 6.95 18.17
C LYS A 100 4.97 7.71 18.52
N THR A 101 4.96 8.33 19.69
CA THR A 101 6.08 9.10 20.26
C THR A 101 7.31 8.25 20.57
N ASP A 102 7.16 6.93 20.69
CA ASP A 102 8.21 5.94 20.93
C ASP A 102 8.89 5.45 19.64
N GLY A 103 8.42 5.88 18.46
CA GLY A 103 8.93 5.46 17.16
C GLY A 103 8.22 4.25 16.56
N GLU A 104 7.23 3.66 17.23
CA GLU A 104 6.38 2.65 16.61
C GLU A 104 5.46 3.27 15.55
N GLU A 105 5.41 2.63 14.37
CA GLU A 105 4.54 3.02 13.27
C GLU A 105 3.39 2.02 13.16
N LEU A 106 2.15 2.52 13.28
CA LEU A 106 0.95 1.73 12.98
C LEU A 106 0.65 1.83 11.49
N LYS A 107 0.56 0.68 10.83
CA LYS A 107 0.34 0.56 9.38
C LYS A 107 -1.09 0.13 9.08
N ILE A 108 -1.52 0.32 7.83
CA ILE A 108 -2.86 -0.07 7.38
C ILE A 108 -3.15 -1.56 7.67
N LYS A 109 -2.18 -2.48 7.45
CA LYS A 109 -2.38 -3.92 7.79
C LYS A 109 -2.80 -4.18 9.22
N ASP A 110 -2.33 -3.37 10.17
CA ASP A 110 -2.58 -3.62 11.59
C ASP A 110 -4.06 -3.37 11.93
N PHE A 111 -4.75 -2.58 11.10
CA PHE A 111 -6.20 -2.34 11.19
C PHE A 111 -7.02 -3.24 10.27
N LEU A 112 -6.41 -3.74 9.19
CA LEU A 112 -7.01 -4.76 8.34
C LEU A 112 -6.91 -6.12 9.05
N ARG A 113 -7.76 -6.32 10.07
CA ARG A 113 -8.13 -7.65 10.54
C ARG A 113 -8.81 -8.37 9.37
N ILE A 114 -8.02 -9.02 8.52
CA ILE A 114 -8.55 -9.95 7.53
C ILE A 114 -9.13 -11.10 8.35
N ASP A 115 -10.42 -11.33 8.13
CA ASP A 115 -11.33 -12.32 8.69
C ASP A 115 -10.90 -13.79 8.44
N SER A 116 -9.59 -14.06 8.46
CA SER A 116 -9.00 -15.41 8.39
C SER A 116 -9.29 -16.25 9.64
N ASN A 117 -9.92 -15.65 10.66
CA ASN A 117 -10.12 -16.23 11.98
C ASN A 117 -11.60 -16.53 12.27
N ILE A 118 -12.46 -16.73 11.27
CA ILE A 118 -13.81 -17.22 11.53
C ILE A 118 -13.76 -18.58 12.26
N GLU A 119 -12.82 -19.47 11.89
CA GLU A 119 -12.56 -20.72 12.61
C GLU A 119 -12.11 -20.46 14.06
N ASN A 120 -11.17 -19.53 14.28
CA ASN A 120 -10.74 -19.12 15.61
C ASN A 120 -11.87 -18.51 16.46
N ILE A 121 -12.82 -17.78 15.88
CA ILE A 121 -13.99 -17.24 16.61
C ILE A 121 -14.89 -18.38 17.11
N TYR A 122 -15.17 -19.38 16.26
CA TYR A 122 -15.97 -20.53 16.67
C TYR A 122 -15.26 -21.37 17.74
N GLU A 123 -13.94 -21.56 17.63
CA GLU A 123 -13.15 -22.28 18.63
C GLU A 123 -13.09 -21.53 19.97
N ILE A 124 -12.92 -20.21 19.95
CA ILE A 124 -12.97 -19.37 21.15
C ILE A 124 -14.36 -19.41 21.80
N GLU A 125 -15.43 -19.33 21.01
CA GLU A 125 -16.80 -19.43 21.54
C GLU A 125 -17.08 -20.80 22.15
N ASP A 126 -16.60 -21.89 21.54
CA ASP A 126 -16.75 -23.23 22.08
C ASP A 126 -15.90 -23.44 23.34
N PHE A 127 -14.68 -22.89 23.36
CA PHE A 127 -13.82 -22.87 24.55
C PHE A 127 -14.49 -22.14 25.73
N ILE A 128 -15.08 -20.97 25.49
CA ILE A 128 -15.79 -20.21 26.53
C ILE A 128 -17.00 -20.98 27.05
N LYS A 129 -17.74 -21.69 26.17
CA LYS A 129 -18.89 -22.52 26.57
C LYS A 129 -18.48 -23.73 27.42
N ARG A 130 -17.31 -24.31 27.14
CA ARG A 130 -16.76 -25.47 27.89
C ARG A 130 -15.98 -25.07 29.15
N SER A 131 -15.78 -23.78 29.39
CA SER A 131 -14.99 -23.28 30.51
C SER A 131 -15.70 -23.49 31.86
N ASP A 132 -14.99 -24.02 32.85
CA ASP A 132 -15.48 -24.18 34.23
C ASP A 132 -15.51 -22.87 35.04
N ILE A 133 -15.17 -21.74 34.40
CA ILE A 133 -15.15 -20.44 35.09
C ILE A 133 -16.60 -19.97 35.29
N LYS A 134 -17.00 -19.85 36.55
CA LYS A 134 -18.37 -19.44 36.92
C LYS A 134 -18.78 -18.11 36.27
N ASP A 135 -19.96 -18.12 35.63
CA ASP A 135 -20.61 -17.00 34.96
C ASP A 135 -19.79 -16.37 33.81
N ILE A 136 -18.73 -17.03 33.32
CA ILE A 136 -17.80 -16.43 32.34
C ILE A 136 -18.46 -16.13 31.00
N GLN A 137 -19.34 -17.00 30.54
CA GLN A 137 -20.06 -16.83 29.27
C GLN A 137 -20.87 -15.52 29.28
N THR A 138 -21.62 -15.28 30.34
CA THR A 138 -22.41 -14.06 30.52
C THR A 138 -21.53 -12.81 30.64
N ILE A 139 -20.40 -12.91 31.36
CA ILE A 139 -19.45 -11.81 31.50
C ILE A 139 -18.84 -11.41 30.15
N VAL A 140 -18.45 -12.39 29.34
CA VAL A 140 -17.89 -12.15 28.00
C VAL A 140 -18.94 -11.54 27.07
N GLU A 141 -20.18 -12.03 27.13
CA GLU A 141 -21.28 -11.51 26.30
C GLU A 141 -21.55 -10.02 26.58
N PHE A 142 -21.68 -9.61 27.84
CA PHE A 142 -21.83 -8.19 28.16
C PHE A 142 -20.60 -7.36 27.74
N LYS A 143 -19.41 -7.95 27.80
CA LYS A 143 -18.20 -7.25 27.34
C LYS A 143 -18.16 -7.09 25.82
N LYS A 144 -18.65 -8.08 25.04
CA LYS A 144 -18.84 -7.97 23.58
C LYS A 144 -19.83 -6.86 23.22
N GLN A 145 -20.87 -6.67 24.04
CA GLN A 145 -21.85 -5.59 23.90
C GLN A 145 -21.32 -4.21 24.34
N GLY A 146 -20.08 -4.11 24.81
CA GLY A 146 -19.41 -2.85 25.14
C GLY A 146 -19.53 -2.41 26.59
N TYR A 147 -20.14 -3.20 27.48
CA TYR A 147 -20.26 -2.85 28.89
C TYR A 147 -18.92 -2.91 29.63
N THR A 148 -18.71 -1.97 30.54
CA THR A 148 -17.56 -1.93 31.43
C THR A 148 -17.68 -2.95 32.55
N GLN A 149 -16.56 -3.36 33.16
CA GLN A 149 -16.58 -4.29 34.30
C GLN A 149 -17.36 -3.77 35.50
N LYS A 150 -17.49 -2.44 35.66
CA LYS A 150 -18.29 -1.83 36.72
C LYS A 150 -19.79 -2.03 36.46
N GLU A 151 -20.23 -1.76 35.24
CA GLU A 151 -21.63 -1.96 34.83
C GLU A 151 -22.02 -3.45 34.89
N ILE A 152 -21.13 -4.35 34.45
CA ILE A 152 -21.36 -5.81 34.54
C ILE A 152 -21.49 -6.25 36.00
N ALA A 153 -20.64 -5.73 36.89
CA ALA A 153 -20.69 -6.01 38.32
C ALA A 153 -22.04 -5.59 38.94
N GLU A 154 -22.55 -4.42 38.57
CA GLU A 154 -23.85 -3.90 39.02
C GLU A 154 -25.01 -4.75 38.47
N MET A 155 -25.00 -5.06 37.17
CA MET A 155 -26.04 -5.88 36.52
C MET A 155 -26.11 -7.30 37.08
N MET A 156 -24.96 -7.93 37.31
CA MET A 156 -24.88 -9.30 37.80
C MET A 156 -24.97 -9.40 39.33
N LYS A 157 -24.91 -8.26 40.05
CA LYS A 157 -24.80 -8.19 41.52
C LYS A 157 -23.59 -8.96 42.05
N ILE A 158 -22.46 -8.85 41.36
CA ILE A 158 -21.19 -9.50 41.70
C ILE A 158 -20.11 -8.42 41.87
N ASN A 159 -19.16 -8.60 42.78
CA ASN A 159 -18.07 -7.64 42.95
C ASN A 159 -17.23 -7.50 41.66
N ARG A 160 -16.94 -6.26 41.25
CA ARG A 160 -16.05 -5.92 40.13
C ARG A 160 -14.71 -6.66 40.18
N VAL A 161 -14.13 -6.85 41.36
CA VAL A 161 -12.87 -7.59 41.53
C VAL A 161 -13.02 -9.04 41.10
N THR A 162 -14.15 -9.67 41.42
CA THR A 162 -14.48 -11.03 41.00
C THR A 162 -14.62 -11.13 39.48
N ILE A 163 -15.28 -10.15 38.85
CA ILE A 163 -15.38 -10.06 37.38
C ILE A 163 -13.98 -9.95 36.76
N SER A 164 -13.13 -9.07 37.29
CA SER A 164 -11.75 -8.89 36.83
C SER A 164 -10.94 -10.19 36.96
N ASN A 165 -11.03 -10.88 38.10
CA ASN A 165 -10.31 -12.12 38.35
C ASN A 165 -10.77 -13.25 37.41
N ARG A 166 -12.07 -13.33 37.11
CA ARG A 166 -12.60 -14.32 36.16
C ARG A 166 -12.14 -14.06 34.73
N ILE A 167 -12.13 -12.80 34.29
CA ILE A 167 -11.59 -12.40 32.97
C ILE A 167 -10.10 -12.70 32.90
N LYS A 168 -9.35 -12.40 33.97
CA LYS A 168 -7.91 -12.70 34.04
C LYS A 168 -7.67 -14.21 33.92
N LYS A 169 -8.40 -15.02 34.69
CA LYS A 169 -8.31 -16.48 34.65
C LYS A 169 -8.64 -17.04 33.26
N LEU A 170 -9.65 -16.49 32.58
CA LEU A 170 -9.99 -16.89 31.21
C LEU A 170 -8.82 -16.65 30.26
N LYS A 171 -8.18 -15.47 30.32
CA LYS A 171 -7.02 -15.15 29.48
C LYS A 171 -5.86 -16.11 29.72
N GLU A 172 -5.52 -16.37 30.98
CA GLU A 172 -4.45 -17.31 31.34
C GLU A 172 -4.74 -18.72 30.78
N THR A 173 -5.97 -19.21 30.90
CA THR A 173 -6.34 -20.53 30.35
C THR A 173 -6.34 -20.55 28.82
N MET A 174 -6.64 -19.44 28.15
CA MET A 174 -6.57 -19.36 26.68
C MET A 174 -5.13 -19.35 26.17
N GLU A 175 -4.24 -18.59 26.84
CA GLU A 175 -2.81 -18.54 26.55
C GLU A 175 -2.15 -19.91 26.72
N ASP A 176 -2.49 -20.65 27.78
CA ASP A 176 -2.01 -22.02 28.03
C ASP A 176 -2.45 -23.02 26.93
N ASN A 177 -3.57 -22.75 26.25
CA ASN A 177 -4.13 -23.59 25.17
C ASN A 177 -3.78 -23.07 23.76
N GLN A 178 -2.82 -22.15 23.63
CA GLN A 178 -2.37 -21.56 22.36
C GLN A 178 -3.43 -20.75 21.59
N TYR A 179 -4.48 -20.26 22.25
CA TYR A 179 -5.43 -19.32 21.64
C TYR A 179 -4.94 -17.88 21.84
N GLU A 180 -4.54 -17.20 20.76
CA GLU A 180 -4.18 -15.76 20.78
C GLU A 180 -5.44 -14.87 20.68
N PHE A 181 -5.46 -13.76 21.42
CA PHE A 181 -6.59 -12.81 21.53
C PHE A 181 -6.41 -11.54 20.69
#